data_AF-A0A954I551-F1
#
_entry.id   AF-A0A954I551-F1
#
_cell.length_a   1.000
_cell.length_b   1.000
_cell.length_c   1.000
_cell.angle_alpha   90.00
_cell.angle_beta   90.00
_cell.angle_gamma   90.00
#
_symmetry.space_group_name_H-M   'P 1'
#
loop_
_entity.id
_entity.type
_entity.pdbx_description
1 polymer ?
#
loop_
_entity_poly.entity_id
_entity_poly.type
_entity_poly.pdbx_seq_one_letter_code
_entity_poly.pdbx_strand_id
1 'polypeptide(L)'
;MRLLLLCLVVGLTGLFDGQTSFAADSTQAEPTNADEAAAQKAREEAELNARYQEWVATLSPERQAWEQTLQGELGSFYLPIHMREKVAGRSNAWDFVEDDPSLPCILLIGDSVSRAYTQTVRAELTGKANVHRAPANCGPTATGV
;
A
#
# COMPACT_ATOMS: atom_id res chain seq x y z
N MET A 1 34.22 -47.85 5.60
CA MET A 1 34.26 -48.59 6.88
C MET A 1 33.46 -47.77 7.89
N ARG A 2 32.15 -47.98 8.06
CA ARG A 2 31.47 -49.03 8.87
C ARG A 2 32.01 -49.08 10.30
N LEU A 3 31.32 -48.42 11.25
CA LEU A 3 30.85 -49.10 12.47
C LEU A 3 29.65 -48.37 13.10
N LEU A 4 28.59 -49.15 13.30
CA LEU A 4 27.36 -48.86 14.06
C LEU A 4 27.58 -49.14 15.57
N LEU A 5 26.83 -48.45 16.43
CA LEU A 5 26.19 -48.96 17.66
C LEU A 5 25.14 -47.89 18.09
N LEU A 6 23.80 -48.03 17.91
CA LEU A 6 22.79 -48.83 18.66
C LEU A 6 23.06 -48.84 20.18
N CYS A 7 22.19 -48.57 21.16
CA CYS A 7 20.74 -48.47 21.41
C CYS A 7 20.63 -47.61 22.73
N LEU A 8 19.54 -47.00 23.19
CA LEU A 8 18.24 -47.58 23.53
C LEU A 8 17.28 -46.44 23.95
N VAL A 9 16.02 -46.63 23.56
CA VAL A 9 14.80 -45.83 23.77
C VAL A 9 14.29 -45.94 25.22
N VAL A 10 13.77 -44.84 25.80
CA VAL A 10 12.53 -44.70 26.62
C VAL A 10 12.27 -43.18 26.70
N GLY A 11 11.18 -42.56 26.26
CA GLY A 11 9.77 -42.93 26.35
C GLY A 11 9.09 -41.97 27.35
N LEU A 12 8.49 -40.88 26.88
CA LEU A 12 7.37 -40.25 27.58
C LEU A 12 6.45 -39.53 26.60
N THR A 13 5.36 -40.21 26.31
CA THR A 13 4.10 -39.72 25.76
C THR A 13 3.58 -38.52 26.55
N GLY A 14 3.20 -37.45 25.86
CA GLY A 14 2.54 -36.30 26.46
C GLY A 14 1.96 -35.37 25.41
N LEU A 15 0.74 -35.68 24.97
CA LEU A 15 -0.31 -34.77 24.51
C LEU A 15 0.09 -33.70 23.48
N PHE A 16 -0.14 -34.02 22.21
CA PHE A 16 -0.49 -33.03 21.20
C PHE A 16 -1.84 -32.40 21.59
N ASP A 17 -1.81 -31.31 22.36
CA ASP A 17 -2.95 -30.39 22.41
C ASP A 17 -2.93 -29.55 21.14
N GLY A 18 -3.76 -29.98 20.20
CA GLY A 18 -4.15 -29.21 19.04
C GLY A 18 -4.88 -27.95 19.50
N GLN A 19 -4.16 -26.84 19.59
CA GLN A 19 -4.72 -25.51 19.51
C GLN A 19 -3.97 -24.72 18.43
N THR A 20 -4.16 -25.15 17.19
CA THR A 20 -4.32 -24.17 16.11
C THR A 20 -5.52 -23.32 16.48
N SER A 21 -5.25 -22.19 17.13
CA SER A 21 -6.15 -21.06 17.13
C SER A 21 -6.32 -20.66 15.67
N PHE A 22 -7.38 -21.16 15.02
CA PHE A 22 -7.98 -20.41 13.94
C PHE A 22 -8.37 -19.08 14.58
N ALA A 23 -7.56 -18.05 14.34
CA ALA A 23 -7.98 -16.69 14.53
C ALA A 23 -9.33 -16.59 13.81
N ALA A 24 -10.37 -16.29 14.58
CA ALA A 24 -11.71 -16.10 14.05
C ALA A 24 -11.59 -15.12 12.90
N ASP A 25 -11.86 -15.63 11.69
CA ASP A 25 -12.09 -14.81 10.52
C ASP A 25 -13.14 -13.78 10.93
N SER A 26 -12.84 -12.51 10.70
CA SER A 26 -13.69 -11.39 11.12
C SER A 26 -15.11 -11.66 10.65
N THR A 27 -16.05 -11.82 11.60
CA THR A 27 -17.47 -12.03 11.33
C THR A 27 -18.07 -10.76 10.71
N GLN A 28 -17.81 -10.51 9.44
CA GLN A 28 -18.50 -9.49 8.67
C GLN A 28 -19.51 -10.23 7.79
N ALA A 29 -20.74 -10.35 8.30
CA ALA A 29 -21.86 -10.84 7.51
C ALA A 29 -22.03 -9.93 6.28
N GLU A 30 -22.25 -10.52 5.11
CA GLU A 30 -22.52 -9.76 3.90
C GLU A 30 -23.75 -8.86 4.11
N PRO A 31 -23.71 -7.58 3.69
CA PRO A 31 -24.83 -6.68 3.86
C PRO A 31 -26.02 -7.18 3.02
N THR A 32 -27.20 -7.22 3.64
CA THR A 32 -28.40 -7.80 3.00
C THR A 32 -29.20 -6.78 2.21
N ASN A 33 -28.87 -5.49 2.36
CA ASN A 33 -29.52 -4.37 1.69
C ASN A 33 -28.54 -3.21 1.46
N ALA A 34 -28.99 -2.22 0.68
CA ALA A 34 -28.16 -1.08 0.28
C ALA A 34 -27.74 -0.18 1.45
N ASP A 35 -28.59 -0.02 2.47
CA ASP A 35 -28.30 0.83 3.62
C ASP A 35 -27.23 0.19 4.52
N GLU A 36 -27.32 -1.12 4.74
CA GLU A 36 -26.28 -1.90 5.43
C GLU A 36 -24.95 -1.85 4.67
N ALA A 37 -24.98 -1.98 3.34
CA ALA A 37 -23.78 -1.92 2.51
C ALA A 37 -23.14 -0.51 2.55
N ALA A 38 -23.94 0.54 2.50
CA ALA A 38 -23.45 1.92 2.61
C ALA A 38 -22.85 2.19 3.99
N ALA A 39 -23.51 1.74 5.07
CA ALA A 39 -23.02 1.87 6.43
C ALA A 39 -21.72 1.08 6.64
N GLN A 40 -21.61 -0.12 6.08
CA GLN A 40 -20.40 -0.91 6.13
C GLN A 40 -19.25 -0.23 5.39
N LYS A 41 -19.48 0.22 4.16
CA LYS A 41 -18.49 0.97 3.38
C LYS A 41 -18.00 2.22 4.12
N ALA A 42 -18.90 2.98 4.73
CA ALA A 42 -18.54 4.17 5.50
C ALA A 42 -17.67 3.84 6.72
N ARG A 43 -17.94 2.73 7.42
CA ARG A 43 -17.09 2.26 8.52
C ARG A 43 -15.69 1.89 8.03
N GLU A 44 -15.61 1.12 6.94
CA GLU A 44 -14.34 0.70 6.35
C GLU A 44 -13.51 1.90 5.86
N GLU A 45 -14.14 2.88 5.23
CA GLU A 45 -13.48 4.13 4.80
C GLU A 45 -13.00 4.96 6.00
N ALA A 46 -13.78 5.03 7.09
CA ALA A 46 -13.38 5.71 8.31
C ALA A 46 -12.18 5.03 8.99
N GLU A 47 -12.19 3.70 9.09
CA GLU A 47 -11.08 2.91 9.61
C GLU A 47 -9.81 3.05 8.76
N LEU A 48 -9.96 2.99 7.43
CA LEU A 48 -8.86 3.23 6.51
C LEU A 48 -8.27 4.62 6.69
N ASN A 49 -9.13 5.65 6.81
CA ASN A 49 -8.68 7.01 7.01
C ASN A 49 -7.93 7.17 8.33
N ALA A 50 -8.44 6.61 9.44
CA ALA A 50 -7.75 6.64 10.72
C ALA A 50 -6.33 6.05 10.62
N ARG A 51 -6.21 4.84 10.06
CA ARG A 51 -4.92 4.17 9.87
C ARG A 51 -3.98 4.94 8.94
N TYR A 52 -4.53 5.56 7.90
CA TYR A 52 -3.75 6.38 6.99
C TYR A 52 -3.21 7.63 7.69
N GLN A 53 -4.02 8.33 8.48
CA GLN A 53 -3.56 9.51 9.23
C GLN A 53 -2.50 9.15 10.28
N GLU A 54 -2.66 8.01 10.96
CA GLU A 54 -1.62 7.47 11.86
C GLU A 54 -0.31 7.24 11.11
N TRP A 55 -0.37 6.65 9.91
CA TRP A 55 0.80 6.46 9.06
C TRP A 55 1.41 7.80 8.62
N VAL A 56 0.62 8.76 8.13
CA VAL A 56 1.10 10.10 7.72
C VAL A 56 1.82 10.80 8.87
N ALA A 57 1.31 10.68 10.10
CA ALA A 57 1.93 11.28 11.28
C ALA A 57 3.35 10.76 11.57
N THR A 58 3.72 9.57 11.04
CA THR A 58 5.08 9.02 11.17
C THR A 58 6.09 9.57 10.16
N LEU A 59 5.62 10.27 9.13
CA LEU A 59 6.46 10.73 8.01
C LEU A 59 7.21 12.03 8.34
N SER A 60 8.22 12.35 7.54
CA SER A 60 8.89 13.66 7.59
C SER A 60 7.95 14.80 7.15
N PRO A 61 8.21 16.06 7.54
CA PRO A 61 7.34 17.19 7.17
C PRO A 61 7.12 17.34 5.66
N GLU A 62 8.15 17.11 4.85
CA GLU A 62 8.03 17.19 3.38
C GLU A 62 7.12 16.10 2.81
N ARG A 63 7.23 14.88 3.35
CA ARG A 63 6.36 13.76 2.96
C ARG A 63 4.93 14.01 3.43
N GLN A 64 4.73 14.56 4.64
CA GLN A 64 3.40 14.97 5.11
C GLN A 64 2.75 16.01 4.19
N ALA A 65 3.53 17.02 3.77
CA ALA A 65 3.05 18.03 2.83
C ALA A 65 2.65 17.40 1.48
N TRP A 66 3.42 16.43 1.00
CA TRP A 66 3.09 15.69 -0.21
C TRP A 66 1.80 14.87 -0.07
N GLU A 67 1.63 14.14 1.03
CA GLU A 67 0.39 13.40 1.32
C GLU A 67 -0.81 14.34 1.45
N GLN A 68 -0.62 15.56 1.96
CA GLN A 68 -1.67 16.59 1.98
C GLN A 68 -2.08 17.00 0.57
N THR A 69 -1.12 17.18 -0.35
CA THR A 69 -1.43 17.43 -1.77
C THR A 69 -2.21 16.27 -2.37
N LEU A 70 -1.78 15.02 -2.16
CA LEU A 70 -2.49 13.85 -2.70
C LEU A 70 -3.94 13.74 -2.19
N GLN A 71 -4.18 14.08 -0.93
CA GLN A 71 -5.54 14.13 -0.36
C GLN A 71 -6.44 15.17 -1.04
N GLY A 72 -5.88 16.29 -1.50
CA GLY A 72 -6.60 17.32 -2.26
C GLY A 72 -6.88 16.93 -3.71
N GLU A 73 -5.96 16.19 -4.35
CA GLU A 73 -5.93 16.05 -5.81
C GLU A 73 -6.38 14.69 -6.35
N LEU A 74 -6.25 13.60 -5.57
CA LEU A 74 -6.54 12.24 -6.09
C LEU A 74 -8.04 11.92 -6.20
N GLY A 75 -8.91 12.71 -5.56
CA GLY A 75 -10.36 12.55 -5.58
C GLY A 75 -10.85 11.22 -5.00
N SER A 76 -12.16 10.99 -5.07
CA SER A 76 -12.82 9.85 -4.41
C SER A 76 -12.46 8.48 -4.99
N PHE A 77 -11.98 8.41 -6.23
CA PHE A 77 -11.63 7.14 -6.87
C PHE A 77 -10.20 6.70 -6.53
N TYR A 78 -9.21 7.58 -6.68
CA TYR A 78 -7.80 7.19 -6.52
C TYR A 78 -7.30 7.31 -5.08
N LEU A 79 -7.82 8.27 -4.30
CA LEU A 79 -7.35 8.48 -2.92
C LEU A 79 -7.53 7.22 -2.06
N PRO A 80 -8.69 6.53 -2.02
CA PRO A 80 -8.84 5.34 -1.19
C PRO A 80 -7.96 4.16 -1.64
N ILE A 81 -7.59 4.09 -2.93
CA ILE A 81 -6.65 3.09 -3.44
C ILE A 81 -5.25 3.38 -2.90
N HIS A 82 -4.80 4.63 -3.04
CA HIS A 82 -3.50 5.08 -2.55
C HIS A 82 -3.38 4.84 -1.03
N MET A 83 -4.38 5.24 -0.24
CA MET A 83 -4.40 5.04 1.22
C MET A 83 -4.25 3.57 1.60
N ARG A 84 -5.00 2.66 0.95
CA ARG A 84 -4.89 1.20 1.21
C ARG A 84 -3.51 0.65 0.90
N GLU A 85 -2.86 1.15 -0.14
CA GLU A 85 -1.50 0.75 -0.48
C GLU A 85 -0.50 1.26 0.55
N LYS A 86 -0.60 2.52 0.99
CA LYS A 86 0.29 3.10 2.02
C LYS A 86 0.14 2.40 3.37
N VAL A 87 -1.10 2.20 3.83
CA VAL A 87 -1.38 1.46 5.07
C VAL A 87 -0.91 0.00 5.01
N ALA A 88 -0.85 -0.59 3.82
CA ALA A 88 -0.32 -1.94 3.60
C ALA A 88 1.20 -1.97 3.29
N GLY A 89 1.90 -0.83 3.36
CA GLY A 89 3.34 -0.75 3.09
C GLY A 89 3.73 -0.99 1.63
N ARG A 90 2.80 -0.82 0.67
CA ARG A 90 3.07 -1.00 -0.76
C ARG A 90 3.41 0.32 -1.44
N SER A 91 4.44 0.32 -2.28
CA SER A 91 4.80 1.45 -3.16
C SER A 91 3.81 1.62 -4.31
N ASN A 92 3.58 2.86 -4.74
CA ASN A 92 2.79 3.16 -5.93
C ASN A 92 3.32 4.37 -6.71
N ALA A 93 2.61 4.74 -7.76
CA ALA A 93 3.02 5.77 -8.71
C ALA A 93 3.06 7.20 -8.13
N TRP A 94 2.39 7.44 -7.00
CA TRP A 94 2.34 8.75 -6.35
C TRP A 94 3.28 8.86 -5.15
N ASP A 95 4.14 7.88 -4.93
CA ASP A 95 5.12 7.96 -3.85
C ASP A 95 6.02 9.19 -4.00
N PHE A 96 6.29 9.82 -2.86
CA PHE A 96 7.21 10.95 -2.74
C PHE A 96 8.60 10.56 -3.27
N VAL A 97 9.21 11.47 -4.02
CA VAL A 97 10.56 11.33 -4.58
C VAL A 97 11.43 12.39 -3.94
N GLU A 98 12.56 11.94 -3.39
CA GLU A 98 13.59 12.81 -2.85
C GLU A 98 14.59 13.13 -3.96
N ASP A 99 14.88 14.42 -4.14
CA ASP A 99 15.69 14.90 -5.25
C ASP A 99 17.18 14.79 -4.96
N ASP A 100 17.92 14.25 -5.94
CA ASP A 100 19.36 14.50 -6.06
C ASP A 100 19.57 15.79 -6.87
N PRO A 101 20.14 16.85 -6.28
CA PRO A 101 20.31 18.14 -6.98
C PRO A 101 21.32 18.08 -8.13
N SER A 102 22.11 17.00 -8.25
CA SER A 102 23.03 16.79 -9.36
C SER A 102 22.37 16.14 -10.59
N LEU A 103 21.15 15.63 -10.44
CA LEU A 103 20.40 14.96 -11.50
C LEU A 103 19.32 15.86 -12.10
N PRO A 104 18.98 15.70 -13.40
CA PRO A 104 17.85 16.37 -14.00
C PRO A 104 16.52 15.88 -13.39
N CYS A 105 15.55 16.79 -13.24
CA CYS A 105 14.19 16.44 -12.83
C CYS A 105 13.28 16.21 -14.03
N ILE A 106 12.49 15.14 -13.97
CA ILE A 106 11.51 14.74 -15.00
C ILE A 106 10.14 14.64 -14.33
N LEU A 107 9.12 15.23 -14.95
CA LEU A 107 7.72 15.09 -14.51
C LEU A 107 6.94 14.21 -15.49
N LEU A 108 6.43 13.08 -15.00
CA LEU A 108 5.49 12.23 -15.73
C LEU A 108 4.06 12.76 -15.56
N ILE A 109 3.42 13.07 -16.68
CA ILE A 109 2.04 13.52 -16.77
C ILE A 109 1.27 12.51 -17.62
N GLY A 110 0.09 12.10 -17.15
CA GLY A 110 -0.81 11.29 -17.94
C GLY A 110 -1.80 10.48 -17.10
N ASP A 111 -2.62 9.71 -17.83
CA ASP A 111 -3.76 8.95 -17.33
C ASP A 111 -3.40 7.66 -16.58
N SER A 112 -4.40 6.80 -16.44
CA SER A 112 -4.28 5.50 -15.78
C SER A 112 -3.21 4.59 -16.40
N VAL A 113 -2.93 4.73 -17.70
CA VAL A 113 -1.85 4.00 -18.40
C VAL A 113 -0.50 4.43 -17.87
N SER A 114 -0.29 5.74 -17.72
CA SER A 114 0.97 6.27 -17.18
C SER A 114 1.23 5.85 -15.75
N ARG A 115 0.18 5.69 -14.95
CA ARG A 115 0.28 5.19 -13.57
C ARG A 115 0.89 3.80 -13.53
N ALA A 116 0.56 2.95 -14.51
CA ALA A 116 1.04 1.56 -14.56
C ALA A 116 2.56 1.48 -14.79
N TYR A 117 3.13 2.33 -15.65
CA TYR A 117 4.56 2.29 -15.95
C TYR A 117 5.43 3.25 -15.11
N THR A 118 4.84 4.11 -14.27
CA THR A 118 5.58 5.13 -13.49
C THR A 118 6.70 4.50 -12.63
N GLN A 119 6.40 3.41 -11.91
CA GLN A 119 7.40 2.77 -11.05
C GLN A 119 8.52 2.10 -11.85
N THR A 120 8.18 1.49 -13.00
CA THR A 120 9.17 0.94 -13.93
C THR A 120 10.10 2.03 -14.46
N VAL A 121 9.56 3.18 -14.88
CA VAL A 121 10.38 4.30 -15.36
C VAL A 121 11.32 4.82 -14.27
N ARG A 122 10.85 4.94 -13.01
CA ARG A 122 11.69 5.30 -11.86
C ARG A 122 12.84 4.30 -11.67
N ALA A 123 12.57 3.00 -11.78
CA ALA A 123 13.60 1.97 -11.66
C ALA A 123 14.65 2.08 -12.78
N GLU A 124 14.23 2.21 -14.04
CA GLU A 124 15.14 2.28 -15.21
C GLU A 124 16.00 3.57 -15.25
N LEU A 125 15.51 4.64 -14.63
CA LEU A 125 16.18 5.95 -14.55
C LEU A 125 16.87 6.22 -13.20
N THR A 126 17.00 5.20 -12.35
CA THR A 126 17.74 5.32 -11.08
C THR A 126 19.18 5.78 -11.35
N GLY A 127 19.61 6.82 -10.61
CA GLY A 127 20.93 7.45 -10.77
C GLY A 127 21.10 8.27 -12.05
N LYS A 128 20.03 8.48 -12.84
CA LYS A 128 20.04 9.26 -14.08
C LYS A 128 19.12 10.48 -14.02
N ALA A 129 17.99 10.41 -13.31
CA ALA A 129 17.04 11.51 -13.17
C ALA A 129 16.16 11.36 -11.92
N ASN A 130 15.68 12.48 -11.37
CA ASN A 130 14.59 12.52 -10.38
C ASN A 130 13.25 12.44 -11.12
N VAL A 131 12.55 11.31 -11.03
CA VAL A 131 11.33 11.07 -11.81
C VAL A 131 10.08 11.25 -10.95
N HIS A 132 9.46 12.41 -11.07
CA HIS A 132 8.21 12.77 -10.42
C HIS A 132 6.99 12.35 -11.24
N ARG A 133 5.84 12.31 -10.58
CA ARG A 133 4.54 12.17 -11.21
C ARG A 133 3.63 13.28 -10.71
N ALA A 134 2.79 13.82 -11.59
CA ALA A 134 1.72 14.71 -11.16
C ALA A 134 0.83 14.05 -10.07
N PRO A 135 0.36 14.80 -9.05
CA PRO A 135 -0.50 14.28 -7.99
C PRO A 135 -1.94 13.99 -8.47
N ALA A 136 -2.11 13.59 -9.73
CA ALA A 136 -3.40 13.41 -10.37
C ALA A 136 -3.37 12.28 -11.43
N ASN A 137 -4.53 12.01 -12.01
CA ASN A 137 -4.64 11.19 -13.21
C ASN A 137 -4.52 12.03 -14.50
N CYS A 138 -4.59 13.36 -14.47
CA CYS A 138 -4.45 14.26 -15.64
C CYS A 138 -5.44 14.02 -16.82
N GLY A 139 -6.24 12.95 -16.80
CA GLY A 139 -7.30 12.69 -17.77
C GLY A 139 -6.83 12.57 -19.22
N PRO A 140 -7.78 12.60 -20.18
CA PRO A 140 -7.46 12.63 -21.60
C PRO A 140 -6.92 14.00 -22.02
N THR A 141 -6.10 14.05 -23.08
CA THR A 141 -5.55 15.31 -23.61
C THR A 141 -6.62 16.34 -23.99
N ALA A 142 -7.84 15.88 -24.33
CA ALA A 142 -8.96 16.75 -24.66
C ALA A 142 -9.40 17.67 -23.50
N THR A 143 -9.16 17.27 -22.24
CA THR A 143 -9.53 18.08 -21.07
C THR A 143 -8.42 19.04 -20.64
N GLY A 144 -7.16 18.79 -21.01
CA GLY A 144 -6.03 19.70 -20.74
C GLY A 144 -5.84 20.07 -19.26
N VAL A 145 -6.11 19.11 -18.35
CA VAL A 145 -6.06 19.28 -16.89
C VAL A 145 -4.73 18.84 -16.32
#